data_AF-A0A661E613-F1
#
_entry.id   AF-A0A661E613-F1
#
_cell.length_a   1.000
_cell.length_b   1.000
_cell.length_c   1.000
_cell.angle_alpha   90.00
_cell.angle_beta   90.00
_cell.angle_gamma   90.00
#
_symmetry.space_group_name_H-M   'P 1'
#
loop_
_entity.id
_entity.type
_entity.pdbx_description
1 polymer ?
#
loop_
_entity_poly.entity_id
_entity_poly.type
_entity_poly.pdbx_seq_one_letter_code
_entity_poly.pdbx_strand_id
1 'polypeptide(L)' 'MLQQLEKLVASGYPVLAGLSRKSMIGQTLGLPVDKRLYPGVALAVLAIWKGASIVRCHDVRETREAIQMCEAVRDVV' A
#
# COMPACT_ATOMS: atom_id res chain seq x y z
N MET A 1 0.74 -12.54 3.73
CA MET A 1 -0.06 -12.19 2.53
C MET A 1 0.64 -11.16 1.65
N LEU A 2 0.95 -9.95 2.14
CA LEU A 2 1.58 -8.89 1.32
C LEU A 2 2.92 -9.31 0.68
N GLN A 3 3.75 -10.10 1.38
CA GLN A 3 4.99 -10.65 0.85
C GLN A 3 4.81 -11.44 -0.45
N GLN A 4 3.66 -12.11 -0.60
CA GLN A 4 3.33 -12.97 -1.75
C GLN A 4 2.19 -12.39 -2.60
N LEU A 5 1.99 -11.06 -2.57
CA LEU A 5 0.89 -10.41 -3.28
C LEU A 5 0.90 -10.70 -4.79
N GLU A 6 2.07 -10.80 -5.39
CA GLU A 6 2.25 -11.12 -6.81
C GLU A 6 1.58 -12.44 -7.21
N LYS A 7 1.47 -13.41 -6.30
CA LYS A 7 0.75 -14.67 -6.57
C LYS A 7 -0.76 -14.45 -6.76
N LEU A 8 -1.34 -13.49 -6.04
CA LEU A 8 -2.74 -13.09 -6.22
C LEU A 8 -2.91 -12.28 -7.50
N VAL A 9 -1.96 -11.38 -7.79
CA VAL A 9 -1.96 -10.59 -9.03
C VAL A 9 -1.87 -11.51 -10.26
N ALA A 10 -1.07 -12.58 -10.18
CA ALA A 10 -0.94 -13.59 -11.23
C ALA A 10 -2.22 -14.40 -11.52
N SER A 11 -3.28 -14.26 -10.71
CA SER A 11 -4.59 -14.88 -10.97
C SER A 11 -5.34 -14.28 -12.16
N GLY A 12 -4.89 -13.14 -12.69
CA GLY A 12 -5.50 -12.45 -13.83
C GLY A 12 -6.64 -11.50 -13.46
N TYR A 13 -7.02 -11.41 -12.19
CA TYR A 13 -8.02 -10.46 -11.70
C TYR A 13 -7.39 -9.21 -11.08
N PRO A 14 -8.05 -8.04 -11.18
CA PRO A 14 -7.61 -6.85 -10.45
C PRO A 14 -7.58 -7.09 -8.94
N VAL A 15 -6.47 -6.73 -8.30
CA VAL A 15 -6.27 -6.94 -6.85
C VAL A 15 -6.46 -5.63 -6.09
N LEU A 16 -7.31 -5.63 -5.07
CA LEU A 16 -7.50 -4.52 -4.14
C LEU A 16 -6.72 -4.75 -2.84
N ALA A 17 -5.89 -3.78 -2.45
CA ALA A 17 -5.13 -3.78 -1.20
C ALA A 17 -5.71 -2.79 -0.17
N GLY A 18 -6.05 -3.28 1.02
CA GLY A 18 -6.65 -2.48 2.11
C GLY A 18 -5.82 -2.50 3.40
N LEU A 19 -4.73 -1.74 3.44
CA LEU A 19 -3.71 -1.80 4.51
C LEU A 19 -3.72 -0.60 5.46
N SER A 20 -4.35 0.51 5.08
CA SER A 20 -4.39 1.76 5.86
C SER A 20 -5.00 1.56 7.26
N ARG A 21 -4.28 2.05 8.28
CA ARG A 21 -4.66 2.07 9.72
C ARG A 21 -4.94 0.71 10.37
N LYS A 22 -4.66 -0.41 9.69
CA LYS A 22 -4.91 -1.78 10.18
C LYS A 22 -4.15 -2.09 11.47
N SER A 23 -4.70 -3.00 12.28
CA SER A 23 -4.12 -3.47 13.55
C SER A 23 -2.71 -4.02 13.39
N MET A 24 -2.42 -4.68 12.26
CA MET A 24 -1.08 -5.18 11.92
C MET A 24 0.00 -4.11 12.13
N ILE A 25 -0.22 -2.88 11.63
CA ILE A 25 0.75 -1.77 11.81
C ILE A 25 0.98 -1.48 13.30
N GLY A 26 -0.10 -1.43 14.07
CA GLY A 26 -0.02 -1.17 15.51
C GLY A 26 0.70 -2.27 16.27
N GLN A 27 0.45 -3.53 15.91
CA GLN A 27 1.10 -4.70 16.51
C GLN A 27 2.60 -4.77 16.15
N THR A 28 2.97 -4.41 14.92
CA THR A 28 4.37 -4.46 14.45
C THR A 28 5.20 -3.28 14.97
N LEU A 29 4.65 -2.06 15.00
CA LEU A 29 5.41 -0.84 15.30
C LEU A 29 5.07 -0.22 16.67
N GLY A 30 4.14 -0.81 17.43
CA GLY A 30 3.71 -0.25 18.72
C GLY A 30 2.93 1.07 18.60
N LEU A 31 2.34 1.35 17.44
CA LEU A 31 1.71 2.65 17.15
C LEU A 31 0.20 2.66 17.41
N PRO A 32 -0.34 3.72 18.05
CA PRO A 32 -1.78 3.95 18.12
C PRO A 32 -2.34 4.31 16.72
N VAL A 33 -3.65 4.21 16.54
CA VAL A 33 -4.31 4.29 15.22
C VAL A 33 -4.02 5.61 14.49
N ASP A 34 -3.98 6.72 15.21
CA ASP A 34 -3.71 8.08 14.72
C ASP A 34 -2.26 8.26 14.22
N LYS A 35 -1.33 7.39 14.61
CA LYS A 35 0.07 7.43 14.16
C LYS A 35 0.38 6.47 13.01
N ARG A 36 -0.64 5.88 12.37
CA ARG A 36 -0.48 4.86 11.31
C ARG A 36 -0.50 5.42 9.89
N LEU A 37 -0.48 6.73 9.71
CA LEU A 37 -0.45 7.38 8.39
C LEU A 37 0.76 6.90 7.58
N TYR A 38 1.98 7.20 8.02
CA TYR A 38 3.19 6.89 7.25
C TYR A 38 3.41 5.39 7.01
N PRO A 39 3.25 4.50 8.01
CA PRO A 39 3.32 3.07 7.74
C PRO A 39 2.23 2.60 6.76
N GLY A 40 1.03 3.18 6.84
CA GLY A 40 -0.07 2.89 5.91
C GLY A 40 0.25 3.29 4.47
N VAL A 41 0.83 4.47 4.28
CA VAL A 41 1.29 4.97 2.97
C VAL A 41 2.41 4.07 2.42
N ALA A 42 3.39 3.70 3.23
CA ALA A 42 4.47 2.80 2.83
C ALA A 42 3.94 1.43 2.34
N LEU A 43 2.96 0.87 3.07
CA LEU A 43 2.32 -0.38 2.69
C LEU A 43 1.48 -0.25 1.40
N ALA A 44 0.82 0.88 1.18
CA ALA A 44 0.08 1.15 -0.06
C ALA A 44 1.00 1.20 -1.27
N VAL A 45 2.10 1.96 -1.17
CA VAL A 45 3.12 2.03 -2.23
C VAL A 45 3.70 0.65 -2.52
N LEU A 46 4.04 -0.12 -1.49
CA LEU A 46 4.55 -1.49 -1.67
C LEU A 46 3.53 -2.41 -2.35
N ALA A 47 2.23 -2.26 -2.06
CA ALA A 47 1.20 -3.05 -2.69
C ALA A 47 1.07 -2.73 -4.19
N ILE A 48 1.07 -1.44 -4.58
CA ILE A 48 1.10 -1.03 -5.99
C ILE A 48 2.37 -1.51 -6.67
N TRP A 49 3.53 -1.39 -6.01
CA TRP A 49 4.80 -1.87 -6.53
C TRP A 49 4.75 -3.36 -6.89
N LYS A 50 4.07 -4.14 -6.06
CA LYS A 50 3.82 -5.58 -6.24
C LYS A 50 2.65 -5.92 -7.18
N GLY A 51 2.06 -4.93 -7.85
CA GLY A 51 1.05 -5.13 -8.89
C GLY A 51 -0.40 -5.09 -8.40
N ALA A 52 -0.69 -4.61 -7.19
CA ALA A 52 -2.07 -4.30 -6.83
C ALA A 52 -2.65 -3.25 -7.78
N SER A 53 -3.90 -3.45 -8.20
CA SER A 53 -4.58 -2.53 -9.12
C SER A 53 -5.33 -1.41 -8.39
N ILE A 54 -5.76 -1.67 -7.15
CA ILE A 54 -6.58 -0.73 -6.37
C ILE A 54 -6.04 -0.66 -4.94
N VAL A 55 -5.96 0.55 -4.38
CA VAL A 55 -5.66 0.76 -2.96
C VAL A 55 -6.86 1.38 -2.25
N ARG A 56 -7.29 0.74 -1.16
CA ARG A 56 -8.30 1.29 -0.24
C ARG A 56 -7.60 1.92 0.97
N CYS A 57 -7.68 3.24 1.09
CA CYS A 57 -7.05 4.03 2.14
C CYS A 57 -8.04 4.99 2.83
N HIS A 58 -7.69 5.47 4.02
CA HIS A 58 -8.42 6.55 4.70
C HIS A 58 -7.83 7.93 4.38
N ASP A 59 -6.51 7.98 4.19
CA ASP A 59 -5.72 9.19 3.97
C ASP A 59 -5.37 9.30 2.47
N VAL A 60 -6.34 9.77 1.69
CA VAL A 60 -6.33 9.65 0.20
C VAL A 60 -5.24 10.49 -0.44
N ARG A 61 -5.07 11.74 0.03
CA ARG A 61 -4.14 12.69 -0.57
C ARG A 61 -2.71 12.20 -0.45
N GLU A 62 -2.29 11.89 0.77
CA GLU A 62 -0.93 11.44 1.11
C GLU A 62 -0.59 10.12 0.41
N THR A 63 -1.56 9.20 0.36
CA THR A 63 -1.37 7.92 -0.34
C THR A 63 -1.21 8.13 -1.85
N ARG A 64 -2.02 9.00 -2.46
CA ARG A 64 -1.96 9.29 -3.90
C ARG A 64 -0.65 9.99 -4.29
N GLU A 65 -0.25 11.03 -3.55
CA GLU A 65 0.99 11.77 -3.80
C GLU A 65 2.21 10.83 -3.73
N ALA A 66 2.26 9.94 -2.73
CA ALA A 66 3.35 8.97 -2.61
C ALA A 66 3.38 7.95 -3.75
N ILE A 67 2.23 7.39 -4.14
CA ILE A 67 2.14 6.47 -5.29
C ILE A 67 2.60 7.18 -6.56
N GLN A 68 2.09 8.39 -6.82
CA GLN A 68 2.42 9.17 -8.01
C GLN A 68 3.93 9.46 -8.10
N MET A 69 4.57 9.80 -6.99
CA MET A 69 6.02 10.02 -6.97
C MET A 69 6.79 8.74 -7.28
N CYS A 70 6.36 7.60 -6.72
CA CYS A 70 6.99 6.31 -6.99
C CYS A 70 6.79 5.85 -8.46
N GLU A 71 5.61 6.06 -9.03
CA GLU A 71 5.33 5.80 -10.45
C GLU A 71 6.21 6.67 -11.35
N ALA A 72 6.31 7.97 -11.05
CA ALA A 72 7.13 8.90 -11.82
C ALA A 72 8.62 8.52 -11.85
N VAL A 73 9.13 7.82 -10.83
CA VAL A 73 10.52 7.31 -10.83
C VAL A 73 10.62 5.94 -11.52
N ARG A 74 9.60 5.10 -11.38
CA ARG A 74 9.58 3.74 -11.93
C ARG A 74 9.49 3.73 -13.47
N ASP A 75 8.72 4.63 -14.04
CA ASP A 75 8.51 4.72 -15.49
C ASP A 75 9.69 5.39 -16.24
N VAL A 76 10.67 5.94 -15.50
CA VAL A 76 11.87 6.59 -16.06
C VAL A 76 13.01 5.58 -16.32
N VAL A 77 12.73 4.28 -16.24
CA VAL A 77 13.70 3.19 -16.52
C VAL A 77 13.22 2.31 -17.68
#